data_AF-A0A1J4KZP5-F1
#
_entry.id   AF-A0A1J4KZP5-F1
#
_cell.length_a   1.000
_cell.length_b   1.000
_cell.length_c   1.000
_cell.angle_alpha   90.00
_cell.angle_beta   90.00
_cell.angle_gamma   90.00
#
_symmetry.space_group_name_H-M   'P 1'
#
loop_
_entity.id
_entity.type
_entity.pdbx_description
1 polymer ?
#
loop_
_entity_poly.entity_id
_entity_poly.type
_entity_poly.pdbx_seq_one_letter_code
_entity_poly.pdbx_strand_id
1 'polypeptide(L)'
;MQTLNFSASADELDLQGKLSKRITPKTARVKYQNHSTLQLLKSDINKYSLEIDALSEINTESRNECNTLVENIEAISKGLNHNIDMITETNRKLERSNAKLNYSIDRQAYLIKKISSLYRDLSLSGIDIKKFDNVEFDLIVKLTGKEYKVKNFDINESIRKMINQTPYFKGVKGHEDFLRRCSSLVKDSNEVIFRLPKFTGNGYQEKINKLKAYNEEMHAKIAEEINELSYEKDRIVNQASTSNSKIPNSKKYLDILLSTNDDLYAF
;
A
#
# COMPACT_ATOMS: atom_id res chain seq x y z
N MET A 1 -7.84 -26.17 -13.52
CA MET A 1 -7.82 -27.57 -14.00
C MET A 1 -7.34 -28.43 -12.85
N GLN A 2 -8.27 -28.98 -12.07
CA GLN A 2 -8.00 -30.00 -11.07
C GLN A 2 -8.56 -31.30 -11.63
N THR A 3 -7.68 -32.26 -11.90
CA THR A 3 -8.03 -33.63 -12.26
C THR A 3 -8.60 -34.31 -11.03
N LEU A 4 -9.91 -34.61 -11.06
CA LEU A 4 -10.53 -35.49 -10.07
C LEU A 4 -10.15 -36.93 -10.43
N ASN A 5 -9.24 -37.49 -9.63
CA ASN A 5 -8.93 -38.91 -9.60
C ASN A 5 -10.17 -39.67 -9.12
N PHE A 6 -10.86 -40.34 -10.05
CA PHE A 6 -11.74 -41.44 -9.70
C PHE A 6 -10.86 -42.64 -9.33
N SER A 7 -10.74 -42.91 -8.04
CA SER A 7 -10.28 -44.21 -7.56
C SER A 7 -11.34 -45.24 -7.92
N ALA A 8 -11.09 -46.00 -8.99
CA ALA A 8 -11.76 -47.26 -9.21
C ALA A 8 -11.45 -48.16 -8.00
N SER A 9 -12.48 -48.45 -7.20
CA SER A 9 -12.38 -49.44 -6.13
C SER A 9 -12.15 -50.80 -6.77
N ALA A 10 -11.02 -51.40 -6.42
CA ALA A 10 -10.54 -52.68 -6.90
C ALA A 10 -11.33 -53.84 -6.28
N ASP A 11 -12.51 -54.15 -6.82
CA ASP A 11 -13.25 -55.38 -6.47
C ASP A 11 -13.58 -56.27 -7.69
N GLU A 12 -12.86 -56.06 -8.80
CA GLU A 12 -12.84 -56.99 -9.94
C GLU A 12 -11.42 -57.53 -10.10
N LEU A 13 -11.07 -58.60 -9.37
CA LEU A 13 -10.06 -59.61 -9.71
C LEU A 13 -9.77 -60.52 -8.50
N ASP A 14 -10.71 -61.39 -8.10
CA ASP A 14 -10.33 -62.69 -7.51
C ASP A 14 -11.44 -63.74 -7.56
N LEU A 15 -11.82 -64.18 -8.77
CA LEU A 15 -12.68 -65.36 -8.93
C LEU A 15 -12.23 -66.29 -10.05
N GLN A 16 -10.91 -66.41 -10.26
CA GLN A 16 -10.31 -67.44 -11.13
C GLN A 16 -9.43 -68.46 -10.39
N GLY A 17 -9.47 -68.50 -9.05
CA GLY A 17 -8.64 -69.38 -8.23
C GLY A 17 -9.26 -70.69 -7.72
N LYS A 18 -10.46 -71.09 -8.16
CA LYS A 18 -11.06 -72.40 -7.78
C LYS A 18 -11.74 -73.06 -8.98
N LEU A 19 -10.93 -73.65 -9.86
CA LEU A 19 -11.34 -74.78 -10.71
C LEU A 19 -11.67 -75.98 -9.80
N SER A 20 -12.81 -75.91 -9.11
CA SER A 20 -13.39 -77.06 -8.43
C SER A 20 -13.96 -77.97 -9.51
N LYS A 21 -13.31 -79.12 -9.69
CA LYS A 21 -13.64 -80.25 -10.57
C LYS A 21 -15.07 -80.18 -11.13
N ARG A 22 -15.21 -79.94 -12.44
CA ARG A 22 -16.44 -80.25 -13.19
C ARG A 22 -16.63 -81.76 -13.15
N ILE A 23 -17.33 -82.24 -12.13
CA ILE A 23 -17.90 -83.59 -12.12
C ILE A 23 -19.15 -83.49 -12.99
N THR A 24 -19.05 -83.92 -14.25
CA THR A 24 -20.24 -84.26 -15.03
C THR A 24 -21.05 -85.29 -14.25
N PRO A 25 -22.34 -85.07 -13.98
CA PRO A 25 -23.14 -86.06 -13.29
C PRO A 25 -23.18 -87.31 -14.16
N LYS A 26 -22.68 -88.44 -13.65
CA LYS A 26 -23.00 -89.74 -14.23
C LYS A 26 -24.52 -89.87 -14.18
N THR A 27 -25.15 -89.99 -15.35
CA THR A 27 -26.58 -90.31 -15.50
C THR A 27 -26.82 -91.70 -14.94
N ALA A 28 -27.02 -91.79 -13.63
CA ALA A 28 -27.74 -92.90 -13.04
C ALA A 28 -29.16 -92.83 -13.63
N ARG A 29 -29.54 -93.84 -14.43
CA ARG A 29 -30.92 -94.02 -14.87
C ARG A 29 -31.77 -94.17 -13.60
N VAL A 30 -32.41 -93.09 -13.20
CA VAL A 30 -33.39 -93.08 -12.12
C VAL A 30 -34.59 -93.91 -12.60
N LYS A 31 -34.90 -94.97 -11.84
CA LYS A 31 -36.11 -95.78 -12.00
C LYS A 31 -37.33 -94.86 -11.95
N TYR A 32 -38.30 -95.11 -12.84
CA TYR A 32 -39.59 -94.42 -12.97
C TYR A 32 -40.04 -93.69 -11.68
N GLN A 33 -39.88 -92.37 -11.68
CA GLN A 33 -40.55 -91.52 -10.71
C GLN A 33 -42.05 -91.59 -10.97
N ASN A 34 -42.84 -91.69 -9.90
CA ASN A 34 -44.31 -91.64 -9.98
C ASN A 34 -44.73 -90.42 -10.80
N HIS A 35 -45.67 -90.61 -11.73
CA HIS A 35 -46.20 -89.56 -12.61
C HIS A 35 -46.66 -88.32 -11.82
N SER A 36 -47.10 -88.49 -10.57
CA SER A 36 -47.48 -87.41 -9.66
C SER A 36 -46.31 -86.50 -9.27
N THR A 37 -45.11 -87.03 -9.03
CA THR A 37 -43.92 -86.22 -8.67
C THR A 37 -43.43 -85.39 -9.85
N LEU A 38 -43.50 -85.93 -11.08
CA LEU A 38 -43.13 -85.21 -12.29
C LEU A 38 -44.13 -84.07 -12.60
N GLN A 39 -45.42 -84.29 -12.35
CA GLN A 39 -46.47 -83.27 -12.49
C GLN A 39 -46.29 -82.12 -11.48
N LEU A 40 -45.95 -82.45 -10.22
CA LEU A 40 -45.62 -81.44 -9.20
C LEU A 40 -44.41 -80.61 -9.60
N LEU A 41 -43.31 -81.25 -10.03
CA LEU A 41 -42.13 -80.54 -10.50
C LEU A 41 -42.43 -79.62 -11.70
N LYS A 42 -43.25 -80.08 -12.66
CA LYS A 42 -43.68 -79.26 -13.79
C LYS A 42 -44.51 -78.05 -13.35
N SER A 43 -45.38 -78.23 -12.36
CA SER A 43 -46.15 -77.14 -11.76
C SER A 43 -45.24 -76.11 -11.08
N ASP A 44 -44.26 -76.56 -10.31
CA ASP A 44 -43.29 -75.69 -9.64
C ASP A 44 -42.42 -74.93 -10.65
N ILE A 45 -41.95 -75.59 -11.70
CA ILE A 45 -41.22 -74.95 -12.80
C ILE A 45 -42.06 -73.83 -13.43
N ASN A 46 -43.33 -74.10 -13.72
CA ASN A 46 -44.21 -73.09 -14.30
C ASN A 46 -44.43 -71.91 -13.35
N LYS A 47 -44.62 -72.19 -12.05
CA LYS A 47 -44.77 -71.15 -11.02
C LYS A 47 -43.52 -70.26 -10.94
N TYR A 48 -42.34 -70.86 -10.83
CA TYR A 48 -41.09 -70.10 -10.78
C TYR A 48 -40.79 -69.38 -12.09
N SER A 49 -41.17 -69.93 -13.24
CA SER A 49 -41.04 -69.23 -14.53
C SER A 49 -41.86 -67.95 -14.53
N LEU A 50 -43.13 -68.01 -14.10
CA LEU A 50 -43.99 -66.82 -14.00
C LEU A 50 -43.44 -65.79 -13.01
N GLU A 51 -42.86 -66.24 -11.89
CA GLU A 51 -42.23 -65.36 -10.90
C GLU A 51 -40.97 -64.69 -11.46
N ILE A 52 -40.14 -65.42 -12.22
CA ILE A 52 -38.97 -64.88 -12.91
C ILE A 52 -39.39 -63.83 -13.94
N ASP A 53 -40.44 -64.09 -14.72
CA ASP A 53 -40.93 -63.16 -15.73
C ASP A 53 -41.43 -61.86 -15.07
N ALA A 54 -42.20 -61.95 -13.99
CA ALA A 54 -42.65 -60.80 -13.22
C ALA A 54 -41.48 -59.99 -12.61
N LEU A 55 -40.49 -60.67 -12.02
CA LEU A 55 -39.29 -60.01 -11.49
C LEU A 55 -38.46 -59.34 -12.60
N SER A 56 -38.41 -59.96 -13.78
CA SER A 56 -37.71 -59.40 -14.95
C SER A 56 -38.39 -58.12 -15.46
N GLU A 57 -39.72 -58.08 -15.45
CA GLU A 57 -40.50 -56.90 -15.81
C GLU A 57 -40.24 -55.75 -14.82
N ILE A 58 -40.36 -56.01 -13.51
CA ILE A 58 -40.08 -55.04 -12.45
C ILE A 58 -38.65 -54.49 -12.56
N ASN A 59 -37.67 -55.37 -12.77
CA ASN A 59 -36.27 -54.95 -12.93
C ASN A 59 -36.05 -54.09 -14.18
N THR A 60 -36.76 -54.39 -15.26
CA THR A 60 -36.70 -53.59 -16.50
C THR A 60 -37.29 -52.20 -16.28
N GLU A 61 -38.43 -52.10 -15.60
CA GLU A 61 -39.05 -50.83 -15.23
C GLU A 61 -38.13 -50.01 -14.32
N SER A 62 -37.60 -50.60 -13.25
CA SER A 62 -36.66 -49.93 -12.35
C SER A 62 -35.39 -49.45 -13.06
N ARG A 63 -34.88 -50.20 -14.05
CA ARG A 63 -33.75 -49.75 -14.88
C ARG A 63 -34.10 -48.56 -15.75
N ASN A 64 -35.30 -48.53 -16.32
CA ASN A 64 -35.77 -47.40 -17.13
C ASN A 64 -35.95 -46.13 -16.28
N GLU A 65 -36.50 -46.27 -15.08
CA GLU A 65 -36.59 -45.16 -14.11
C GLU A 65 -35.19 -44.66 -13.73
N CYS A 66 -34.25 -45.56 -13.45
CA CYS A 66 -32.88 -45.20 -13.12
C CYS A 66 -32.22 -44.43 -14.27
N ASN A 67 -32.36 -44.89 -15.51
CA ASN A 67 -31.82 -44.19 -16.69
C ASN A 67 -32.41 -42.79 -16.85
N THR A 68 -33.73 -42.66 -16.66
CA THR A 68 -34.42 -41.36 -16.71
C THR A 68 -33.87 -40.40 -15.65
N LEU A 69 -33.65 -40.89 -14.43
CA LEU A 69 -33.04 -40.10 -13.36
C LEU A 69 -31.60 -39.69 -13.69
N VAL A 70 -30.80 -40.58 -14.28
CA VAL A 70 -29.43 -40.28 -14.72
C VAL A 70 -29.42 -39.17 -15.76
N GLU A 71 -30.29 -39.24 -16.77
CA GLU A 71 -30.41 -38.20 -17.80
C GLU A 71 -30.82 -36.85 -17.21
N ASN A 72 -31.77 -36.85 -16.27
CA ASN A 72 -32.20 -35.64 -15.56
C ASN A 72 -31.06 -35.03 -14.74
N ILE A 73 -30.29 -35.85 -14.02
CA ILE A 73 -29.13 -35.40 -13.26
C ILE A 73 -28.09 -34.80 -14.21
N GLU A 74 -27.81 -35.43 -15.34
CA GLU A 74 -26.84 -34.92 -16.32
C GLU A 74 -27.29 -33.56 -16.89
N ALA A 75 -28.58 -33.41 -17.20
CA ALA A 75 -29.15 -32.14 -17.67
C ALA A 75 -29.02 -31.03 -16.60
N ILE A 76 -29.34 -31.35 -15.34
CA ILE A 76 -29.18 -30.42 -14.21
C ILE A 76 -27.71 -30.04 -14.04
N SER A 77 -26.79 -31.01 -14.06
CA SER A 77 -25.35 -30.76 -13.95
C SER A 77 -24.83 -29.86 -15.07
N LYS A 78 -25.27 -30.06 -16.31
CA LYS A 78 -24.92 -29.18 -17.44
C LYS A 78 -25.44 -27.75 -17.21
N GLY A 79 -26.68 -27.60 -16.76
CA GLY A 79 -27.26 -26.29 -16.43
C GLY A 79 -26.50 -25.57 -15.30
N LEU A 80 -26.14 -26.29 -14.24
CA LEU A 80 -25.34 -25.75 -13.14
C LEU A 80 -23.94 -25.32 -13.60
N ASN A 81 -23.27 -26.11 -14.43
CA ASN A 81 -21.96 -25.75 -14.98
C ASN A 81 -22.05 -24.47 -15.83
N HIS A 82 -23.08 -24.35 -16.66
CA HIS A 82 -23.30 -23.13 -17.43
C HIS A 82 -23.53 -21.90 -16.53
N ASN A 83 -24.31 -22.05 -15.46
CA ASN A 83 -24.52 -20.99 -14.49
C ASN A 83 -23.21 -20.59 -13.78
N ILE A 84 -22.38 -21.57 -13.42
CA ILE A 84 -21.05 -21.32 -12.83
C ILE A 84 -20.18 -20.50 -13.79
N ASP A 85 -20.15 -20.85 -15.07
CA ASP A 85 -19.38 -20.12 -16.08
C ASP A 85 -19.86 -18.67 -16.22
N MET A 86 -21.19 -18.46 -16.27
CA MET A 86 -21.81 -17.14 -16.39
C MET A 86 -21.53 -16.25 -15.16
N ILE A 87 -21.66 -16.80 -13.96
CA ILE A 87 -21.34 -16.09 -12.71
C ILE A 87 -19.85 -15.76 -12.66
N THR A 88 -18.99 -16.70 -13.03
CA THR A 88 -17.54 -16.49 -13.06
C THR A 88 -17.15 -15.35 -14.00
N GLU A 89 -17.73 -15.29 -15.20
CA GLU A 89 -17.45 -14.21 -16.14
C GLU A 89 -18.00 -12.87 -15.65
N THR A 90 -19.17 -12.86 -15.03
CA THR A 90 -19.75 -11.65 -14.43
C THR A 90 -18.87 -11.11 -13.31
N ASN A 91 -18.40 -11.99 -12.42
CA ASN A 91 -17.47 -11.63 -11.34
C ASN A 91 -16.17 -11.05 -11.90
N ARG A 92 -15.58 -11.67 -12.93
CA ARG A 92 -14.38 -11.13 -13.59
C ARG A 92 -14.59 -9.73 -14.16
N LYS A 93 -15.76 -9.45 -14.75
CA LYS A 93 -16.10 -8.11 -15.24
C LYS A 93 -16.20 -7.09 -14.11
N LEU A 94 -16.83 -7.47 -12.99
CA LEU A 94 -16.95 -6.63 -11.80
C LEU A 94 -15.59 -6.35 -11.17
N GLU A 95 -14.72 -7.36 -11.04
CA GLU A 95 -13.35 -7.20 -10.53
C GLU A 95 -12.54 -6.22 -11.38
N ARG A 96 -12.60 -6.34 -12.72
CA ARG A 96 -11.95 -5.38 -13.62
C ARG A 96 -12.50 -3.96 -13.47
N SER A 97 -13.81 -3.82 -13.28
CA SER A 97 -14.44 -2.51 -13.05
C SER A 97 -13.98 -1.89 -11.73
N ASN A 98 -13.96 -2.68 -10.66
CA ASN A 98 -13.47 -2.26 -9.34
C ASN A 98 -12.00 -1.85 -9.40
N ALA A 99 -11.15 -2.59 -10.12
CA ALA A 99 -9.75 -2.21 -10.30
C ALA A 99 -9.60 -0.84 -11.00
N LYS A 100 -10.40 -0.55 -12.03
CA LYS A 100 -10.41 0.76 -12.70
C LYS A 100 -10.88 1.89 -11.78
N LEU A 101 -11.90 1.64 -10.97
CA LEU A 101 -12.41 2.60 -9.99
C LEU A 101 -11.36 2.90 -8.92
N ASN A 102 -10.72 1.86 -8.36
CA ASN A 102 -9.65 2.02 -7.38
C ASN A 102 -8.49 2.85 -7.95
N TYR A 103 -8.05 2.55 -9.18
CA TYR A 103 -7.03 3.37 -9.85
C TYR A 103 -7.45 4.84 -9.98
N SER A 104 -8.71 5.10 -10.29
CA SER A 104 -9.24 6.47 -10.41
C SER A 104 -9.29 7.19 -9.06
N ILE A 105 -9.68 6.48 -8.00
CA ILE A 105 -9.67 6.99 -6.62
C ILE A 105 -8.25 7.32 -6.18
N ASP A 106 -7.30 6.42 -6.39
CA ASP A 106 -5.89 6.62 -6.03
C ASP A 106 -5.30 7.81 -6.78
N ARG A 107 -5.61 7.93 -8.08
CA ARG A 107 -5.20 9.07 -8.90
C ARG A 107 -5.80 10.39 -8.40
N GLN A 108 -7.08 10.40 -8.05
CA GLN A 108 -7.72 11.59 -7.47
C GLN A 108 -7.11 11.96 -6.12
N ALA A 109 -6.89 10.99 -5.22
CA ALA A 109 -6.25 11.21 -3.94
C ALA A 109 -4.82 11.78 -4.09
N TYR A 110 -4.06 11.27 -5.07
CA TYR A 110 -2.75 11.82 -5.41
C TYR A 110 -2.83 13.28 -5.88
N LEU A 111 -3.76 13.60 -6.79
CA LEU A 111 -3.96 14.96 -7.28
C LEU A 111 -4.38 15.92 -6.17
N ILE A 112 -5.27 15.49 -5.27
CA ILE A 112 -5.70 16.28 -4.11
C ILE A 112 -4.51 16.59 -3.21
N LYS A 113 -3.64 15.61 -2.93
CA LYS A 113 -2.41 15.84 -2.15
C LYS A 113 -1.49 16.85 -2.83
N LYS A 114 -1.32 16.74 -4.15
CA LYS A 114 -0.49 17.66 -4.94
C LYS A 114 -1.04 19.09 -4.92
N ILE A 115 -2.34 19.26 -5.16
CA ILE A 115 -3.03 20.55 -5.08
C ILE A 115 -2.89 21.13 -3.67
N SER A 116 -3.05 20.31 -2.64
CA SER A 116 -2.91 20.74 -1.24
C SER A 116 -1.52 21.26 -0.91
N SER A 117 -0.47 20.59 -1.42
CA SER A 117 0.90 21.06 -1.25
C SER A 117 1.12 22.38 -1.96
N LEU A 118 0.72 22.49 -3.24
CA LEU A 118 0.89 23.71 -4.02
C LEU A 118 0.14 24.90 -3.39
N TYR A 119 -1.10 24.69 -2.94
CA TYR A 119 -1.87 25.74 -2.27
C TYR A 119 -1.17 26.23 -0.99
N ARG A 120 -0.65 25.30 -0.18
CA ARG A 120 0.14 25.64 1.01
C ARG A 120 1.38 26.44 0.64
N ASP A 121 2.14 26.02 -0.35
CA ASP A 121 3.39 26.66 -0.76
C ASP A 121 3.15 28.07 -1.31
N LEU A 122 2.10 28.25 -2.12
CA LEU A 122 1.67 29.57 -2.62
C LEU A 122 1.26 30.49 -1.47
N SER A 123 0.48 29.96 -0.51
CA SER A 123 0.05 30.73 0.67
C SER A 123 1.23 31.15 1.54
N LEU A 124 2.23 30.27 1.73
CA LEU A 124 3.49 30.58 2.44
C LEU A 124 4.36 31.59 1.69
N SER A 125 4.25 31.61 0.36
CA SER A 125 4.90 32.59 -0.53
C SER A 125 4.14 33.92 -0.62
N GLY A 126 3.09 34.10 0.18
CA GLY A 126 2.32 35.35 0.21
C GLY A 126 1.40 35.55 -0.99
N ILE A 127 1.19 34.52 -1.82
CA ILE A 127 0.29 34.57 -2.96
C ILE A 127 -1.13 34.24 -2.48
N ASP A 128 -2.01 35.22 -2.62
CA ASP A 128 -3.44 35.05 -2.34
C ASP A 128 -4.16 34.53 -3.59
N ILE A 129 -4.44 33.22 -3.59
CA ILE A 129 -5.11 32.56 -4.71
C ILE A 129 -6.57 33.02 -4.90
N LYS A 130 -7.19 33.68 -3.92
CA LYS A 130 -8.55 34.26 -4.05
C LYS A 130 -8.61 35.38 -5.09
N LYS A 131 -7.48 35.97 -5.44
CA LYS A 131 -7.37 37.10 -6.37
C LYS A 131 -7.39 36.68 -7.83
N PHE A 132 -7.44 35.38 -8.13
CA PHE A 132 -7.41 34.85 -9.49
C PHE A 132 -8.79 34.29 -9.86
N ASP A 133 -9.47 34.96 -10.81
CA ASP A 133 -10.85 34.62 -11.20
C ASP A 133 -10.99 33.21 -11.82
N ASN A 134 -9.92 32.67 -12.37
CA ASN A 134 -9.90 31.34 -12.98
C ASN A 134 -9.62 30.20 -11.99
N VAL A 135 -9.56 30.49 -10.69
CA VAL A 135 -9.25 29.51 -9.65
C VAL A 135 -10.50 29.28 -8.80
N GLU A 136 -10.99 28.05 -8.79
CA GLU A 136 -12.08 27.62 -7.91
C GLU A 136 -11.58 27.50 -6.46
N PHE A 137 -11.44 28.63 -5.78
CA PHE A 137 -10.91 28.72 -4.43
C PHE A 137 -11.69 27.83 -3.44
N ASP A 138 -13.02 27.87 -3.49
CA ASP A 138 -13.89 27.09 -2.60
C ASP A 138 -13.67 25.59 -2.77
N LEU A 139 -13.45 25.13 -4.00
CA LEU A 139 -13.12 23.73 -4.26
C LEU A 139 -11.77 23.36 -3.66
N ILE A 140 -10.74 24.20 -3.83
CA ILE A 140 -9.41 23.95 -3.26
C ILE A 140 -9.46 23.88 -1.74
N VAL A 141 -10.18 24.80 -1.07
CA VAL A 141 -10.35 24.75 0.39
C VAL A 141 -11.09 23.48 0.83
N LYS A 142 -12.14 23.09 0.10
CA LYS A 142 -12.86 21.84 0.38
C LYS A 142 -11.97 20.60 0.22
N LEU A 143 -11.14 20.56 -0.82
CA LEU A 143 -10.21 19.45 -1.09
C LEU A 143 -9.07 19.38 -0.06
N THR A 144 -8.59 20.53 0.40
CA THR A 144 -7.51 20.62 1.40
C THR A 144 -7.98 20.49 2.84
N GLY A 145 -9.29 20.64 3.08
CA GLY A 145 -9.93 20.57 4.39
C GLY A 145 -9.72 21.81 5.27
N LYS A 146 -8.96 22.81 4.81
CA LYS A 146 -8.71 24.05 5.55
C LYS A 146 -8.22 25.16 4.63
N GLU A 147 -8.54 26.39 5.02
CA GLU A 147 -7.94 27.57 4.42
C GLU A 147 -6.56 27.85 5.03
N TYR A 148 -5.55 28.02 4.18
CA TYR A 148 -4.23 28.47 4.63
C TYR A 148 -4.20 30.00 4.67
N LYS A 149 -3.76 30.55 5.81
CA LYS A 149 -3.52 31.99 5.93
C LYS A 149 -2.37 32.39 5.01
N VAL A 150 -2.61 33.34 4.12
CA VAL A 150 -1.58 33.93 3.28
C VAL A 150 -0.56 34.60 4.19
N LYS A 151 0.69 34.18 4.10
CA LYS A 151 1.78 34.81 4.83
C LYS A 151 1.99 36.17 4.19
N ASN A 152 1.41 37.20 4.77
CA ASN A 152 1.81 38.56 4.43
C ASN A 152 3.31 38.63 4.73
N PHE A 153 4.12 38.88 3.70
CA PHE A 153 5.44 39.46 3.88
C PHE A 153 5.25 40.90 4.36
N ASP A 154 4.63 41.04 5.53
CA ASP A 154 4.83 42.21 6.35
C ASP A 154 6.34 42.25 6.57
N ILE A 155 6.93 43.37 6.15
CA ILE A 155 8.33 43.70 6.41
C ILE A 155 8.62 43.22 7.82
N ASN A 156 9.52 42.23 7.94
CA ASN A 156 9.88 41.59 9.20
C ASN A 156 9.97 42.66 10.30
N GLU A 157 9.39 42.43 11.48
CA GLU A 157 9.30 43.44 12.55
C GLU A 157 10.65 44.13 12.81
N SER A 158 11.75 43.38 12.68
CA SER A 158 13.13 43.89 12.74
C SER A 158 13.48 44.88 11.62
N ILE A 159 13.03 44.63 10.38
CA ILE A 159 13.20 45.54 9.25
C ILE A 159 12.29 46.76 9.40
N ARG A 160 11.05 46.62 9.93
CA ARG A 160 10.21 47.79 10.27
C ARG A 160 10.87 48.69 11.29
N LYS A 161 11.43 48.09 12.35
CA LYS A 161 12.23 48.83 13.35
C LYS A 161 13.41 49.54 12.69
N MET A 162 14.13 48.88 11.80
CA MET A 162 15.23 49.48 11.05
C MET A 162 14.78 50.65 10.17
N ILE A 163 13.68 50.49 9.43
CA ILE A 163 13.11 51.56 8.58
C ILE A 163 12.73 52.79 9.42
N ASN A 164 12.12 52.57 10.60
CA ASN A 164 11.67 53.65 11.47
C ASN A 164 12.81 54.34 12.23
N GLN A 165 13.89 53.61 12.54
CA GLN A 165 15.05 54.14 13.26
C GLN A 165 16.05 54.84 12.34
N THR A 166 16.06 54.50 11.05
CA THR A 166 17.11 54.97 10.13
C THR A 166 16.59 56.08 9.21
N PRO A 167 17.18 57.29 9.24
CA PRO A 167 16.72 58.44 8.45
C PRO A 167 16.65 58.18 6.94
N TYR A 168 17.49 57.28 6.43
CA TYR A 168 17.59 56.94 5.01
C TYR A 168 16.36 56.23 4.44
N PHE A 169 15.52 55.63 5.28
CA PHE A 169 14.29 54.93 4.88
C PHE A 169 13.00 55.71 5.18
N LYS A 170 13.11 57.01 5.46
CA LYS A 170 11.95 57.87 5.73
C LYS A 170 10.97 57.87 4.54
N GLY A 171 9.71 57.48 4.80
CA GLY A 171 8.64 57.44 3.80
C GLY A 171 8.48 56.12 3.05
N VAL A 172 9.26 55.09 3.37
CA VAL A 172 9.10 53.73 2.83
C VAL A 172 7.85 53.08 3.44
N LYS A 173 6.87 52.73 2.61
CA LYS A 173 5.57 52.18 3.06
C LYS A 173 5.43 50.67 2.83
N GLY A 174 6.15 50.13 1.85
CA GLY A 174 6.03 48.73 1.45
C GLY A 174 7.38 48.03 1.22
N HIS A 175 7.32 46.71 1.07
CA HIS A 175 8.50 45.87 0.83
C HIS A 175 9.24 46.26 -0.46
N GLU A 176 8.50 46.54 -1.53
CA GLU A 176 9.06 47.00 -2.81
C GLU A 176 9.79 48.35 -2.69
N ASP A 177 9.22 49.29 -1.92
CA ASP A 177 9.86 50.58 -1.66
C ASP A 177 11.15 50.42 -0.85
N PHE A 178 11.16 49.49 0.11
CA PHE A 178 12.33 49.16 0.90
C PHE A 178 13.46 48.59 0.02
N LEU A 179 13.15 47.59 -0.82
CA LEU A 179 14.13 47.00 -1.74
C LEU A 179 14.68 48.02 -2.73
N ARG A 180 13.81 48.90 -3.25
CA ARG A 180 14.22 49.99 -4.15
C ARG A 180 15.15 50.95 -3.43
N ARG A 181 14.85 51.33 -2.18
CA ARG A 181 15.69 52.24 -1.41
C ARG A 181 17.03 51.63 -1.03
N CYS A 182 17.06 50.35 -0.65
CA CYS A 182 18.30 49.60 -0.44
C CYS A 182 19.16 49.56 -1.71
N SER A 183 18.54 49.32 -2.86
CA SER A 183 19.24 49.31 -4.16
C SER A 183 19.83 50.69 -4.50
N SER A 184 19.11 51.78 -4.22
CA SER A 184 19.63 53.14 -4.36
C SER A 184 20.78 53.42 -3.39
N LEU A 185 20.65 53.05 -2.12
CA LEU A 185 21.71 53.23 -1.11
C LEU A 185 23.00 52.50 -1.47
N VAL A 186 22.92 51.31 -2.06
CA VAL A 186 24.09 50.56 -2.55
C VAL A 186 24.75 51.26 -3.74
N LYS A 187 23.94 51.83 -4.66
CA LYS A 187 24.47 52.64 -5.76
C LYS A 187 25.15 53.91 -5.26
N ASP A 188 24.50 54.61 -4.33
CA ASP A 188 25.03 55.82 -3.70
C ASP A 188 26.31 55.51 -2.89
N SER A 189 26.37 54.38 -2.18
CA SER A 189 27.59 53.98 -1.45
C SER A 189 28.72 53.65 -2.40
N ASN A 190 28.43 52.98 -3.52
CA ASN A 190 29.43 52.69 -4.54
C ASN A 190 29.95 53.99 -5.18
N GLU A 191 29.08 54.96 -5.49
CA GLU A 191 29.51 56.27 -6.00
C GLU A 191 30.37 57.04 -4.98
N VAL A 192 30.05 56.96 -3.69
CA VAL A 192 30.88 57.56 -2.63
C VAL A 192 32.23 56.85 -2.50
N ILE A 193 32.28 55.52 -2.59
CA ILE A 193 33.54 54.74 -2.61
C ILE A 193 34.43 55.16 -3.78
N PHE A 194 33.86 55.49 -4.94
CA PHE A 194 34.61 56.04 -6.08
C PHE A 194 35.04 57.52 -5.92
N ARG A 195 34.46 58.26 -4.96
CA ARG A 195 34.80 59.66 -4.64
C ARG A 195 35.64 59.84 -3.38
N LEU A 196 35.96 58.78 -2.62
CA LEU A 196 36.97 58.88 -1.59
C LEU A 196 38.29 59.35 -2.24
N PRO A 197 39.03 60.29 -1.63
CA PRO A 197 40.35 60.64 -2.11
C PRO A 197 41.13 59.35 -2.24
N LYS A 198 41.68 59.06 -3.42
CA LYS A 198 42.70 58.03 -3.57
C LYS A 198 43.84 58.45 -2.67
N PHE A 199 43.85 57.94 -1.43
CA PHE A 199 44.96 58.14 -0.52
C PHE A 199 46.13 57.43 -1.18
N THR A 200 46.99 58.20 -1.85
CA THR A 200 48.30 57.78 -2.32
C THR A 200 49.18 57.62 -1.09
N GLY A 201 48.93 56.54 -0.35
CA GLY A 201 49.69 56.11 0.81
C GLY A 201 49.78 54.60 0.73
N ASN A 202 50.77 54.11 -0.02
CA ASN A 202 50.97 52.69 -0.38
C ASN A 202 51.05 51.72 0.82
N GLY A 203 51.01 52.17 2.08
CA GLY A 203 51.08 51.31 3.27
C GLY A 203 49.73 50.87 3.85
N TYR A 204 48.65 51.65 3.71
CA TYR A 204 47.37 51.30 4.36
C TYR A 204 46.57 50.28 3.57
N GLN A 205 46.55 50.39 2.24
CA GLN A 205 45.90 49.38 1.39
C GLN A 205 46.58 48.02 1.54
N GLU A 206 47.91 48.00 1.65
CA GLU A 206 48.67 46.78 1.90
C GLU A 206 48.39 46.20 3.29
N LYS A 207 48.28 47.04 4.32
CA LYS A 207 47.82 46.63 5.66
C LYS A 207 46.41 46.05 5.64
N ILE A 208 45.47 46.69 4.93
CA ILE A 208 44.09 46.21 4.80
C ILE A 208 44.05 44.86 4.10
N ASN A 209 44.82 44.70 3.02
CA ASN A 209 44.89 43.43 2.30
C ASN A 209 45.54 42.33 3.16
N LYS A 210 46.60 42.65 3.93
CA LYS A 210 47.19 41.70 4.90
C LYS A 210 46.23 41.32 6.02
N LEU A 211 45.46 42.28 6.54
CA LEU A 211 44.43 42.03 7.54
C LEU A 211 43.29 41.16 6.99
N LYS A 212 42.86 41.38 5.75
CA LYS A 212 41.87 40.54 5.09
C LYS A 212 42.36 39.11 4.90
N ALA A 213 43.57 38.94 4.36
CA ALA A 213 44.17 37.63 4.15
C ALA A 213 44.36 36.87 5.49
N TYR A 214 44.82 37.55 6.53
CA TYR A 214 44.94 36.97 7.87
C TYR A 214 43.59 36.55 8.45
N ASN A 215 42.55 37.37 8.26
CA ASN A 215 41.22 37.05 8.76
C ASN A 215 40.59 35.87 8.00
N GLU A 216 40.80 35.80 6.69
CA GLU A 216 40.39 34.65 5.85
C GLU A 216 41.10 33.37 6.27
N GLU A 217 42.41 33.42 6.54
CA GLU A 217 43.18 32.29 7.06
C GLU A 217 42.68 31.84 8.44
N MET A 218 42.40 32.77 9.35
CA MET A 218 41.86 32.46 10.67
C MET A 218 40.46 31.86 10.60
N HIS A 219 39.58 32.38 9.74
CA HIS A 219 38.27 31.79 9.52
C HIS A 219 38.34 30.38 8.94
N ALA A 220 39.31 30.11 8.06
CA ALA A 220 39.55 28.75 7.55
C ALA A 220 39.99 27.79 8.67
N LYS A 221 40.93 28.21 9.53
CA LYS A 221 41.37 27.40 10.69
C LYS A 221 40.24 27.12 11.67
N ILE A 222 39.42 28.13 11.98
CA ILE A 222 38.26 27.95 12.86
C ILE A 222 37.24 27.00 12.23
N ALA A 223 37.01 27.07 10.92
CA ALA A 223 36.10 26.15 10.25
C ALA A 223 36.61 24.70 10.27
N GLU A 224 37.93 24.51 10.13
CA GLU A 224 38.57 23.21 10.25
C GLU A 224 38.43 22.64 11.67
N GLU A 225 38.71 23.45 12.70
CA GLU A 225 38.54 23.07 14.11
C GLU A 225 37.08 22.73 14.46
N ILE A 226 36.11 23.50 13.95
CA ILE A 226 34.68 23.19 14.11
C ILE A 226 34.33 21.84 13.49
N ASN A 227 34.88 21.54 12.30
CA ASN A 227 34.63 20.26 11.65
C ASN A 227 35.24 19.10 12.45
N GLU A 228 36.48 19.23 12.94
CA GLU A 228 37.12 18.23 13.80
C GLU A 228 36.32 17.99 15.09
N LEU A 229 35.90 19.06 15.77
CA LEU A 229 35.07 18.97 16.96
C LEU A 229 33.70 18.34 16.66
N SER A 230 33.12 18.62 15.49
CA SER A 230 31.87 17.98 15.07
C SER A 230 32.04 16.48 14.85
N TYR A 231 33.13 16.06 14.19
CA TYR A 231 33.46 14.64 14.02
C TYR A 231 33.69 13.94 15.37
N GLU A 232 34.38 14.60 16.30
CA GLU A 232 34.62 14.04 17.62
C GLU A 232 33.34 13.93 18.45
N LYS A 233 32.48 14.96 18.39
CA LYS A 233 31.13 14.92 18.98
C LYS A 233 30.34 13.72 18.43
N ASP A 234 30.28 13.54 17.12
CA ASP A 234 29.53 12.45 16.51
C ASP A 234 30.12 11.08 16.89
N ARG A 235 31.45 10.97 17.00
CA ARG A 235 32.12 9.77 17.52
C ARG A 235 31.70 9.46 18.96
N ILE A 236 31.70 10.46 19.84
CA ILE A 236 31.32 10.31 21.26
C ILE A 236 29.83 9.95 21.38
N VAL A 237 28.96 10.61 20.62
CA VAL A 237 27.51 10.32 20.61
C VAL A 237 27.24 8.88 20.17
N ASN A 238 27.95 8.40 19.15
CA ASN A 238 27.85 7.01 18.69
C ASN A 238 28.39 6.00 19.73
N GLN A 239 29.48 6.33 20.43
CA GLN A 239 30.00 5.51 21.53
C GLN A 239 29.06 5.47 22.75
N ALA A 240 28.43 6.59 23.09
CA ALA A 240 27.45 6.66 24.18
C ALA A 240 26.16 5.87 23.84
N SER A 241 25.70 5.95 22.59
CA SER A 241 24.52 5.22 22.12
C SER A 241 24.75 3.69 22.12
N THR A 242 25.93 3.25 21.71
CA THR A 242 26.32 1.83 21.75
C THR A 242 26.53 1.32 23.18
N SER A 243 27.04 2.16 24.09
CA SER A 243 27.21 1.80 25.50
C SER A 243 25.87 1.75 26.27
N ASN A 244 24.91 2.62 25.94
CA ASN A 244 23.54 2.56 26.48
C ASN A 244 22.73 1.36 25.97
N SER A 245 23.10 0.75 24.83
CA SER A 245 22.48 -0.48 24.35
C SER A 245 22.92 -1.75 25.11
N LYS A 246 23.94 -1.66 25.97
CA LYS A 246 24.48 -2.77 26.77
C LYS A 246 24.10 -2.73 28.26
N ILE A 247 23.31 -1.75 28.70
CA ILE A 247 22.84 -1.65 30.10
C ILE A 247 21.30 -1.55 30.08
N PRO A 248 20.55 -2.62 30.41
CA PRO A 248 19.09 -2.64 30.27
C PRO A 248 18.31 -1.69 31.21
N ASN A 249 18.98 -0.93 32.08
CA ASN A 249 18.32 -0.18 33.16
C ASN A 249 18.61 1.34 33.20
N SER A 250 19.29 1.95 32.22
CA SER A 250 19.61 3.39 32.28
C SER A 250 18.44 4.34 31.92
N LYS A 251 17.43 3.87 31.17
CA LYS A 251 16.25 4.69 30.83
C LYS A 251 15.47 5.17 32.06
N LYS A 252 15.42 4.35 33.12
CA LYS A 252 14.70 4.71 34.35
C LYS A 252 15.38 5.83 35.14
N TYR A 253 16.70 5.97 35.05
CA TYR A 253 17.44 7.03 35.76
C TYR A 253 17.41 8.36 35.01
N LEU A 254 17.36 8.33 33.68
CA LEU A 254 17.31 9.54 32.85
C LEU A 254 15.94 10.23 32.92
N ASP A 255 14.85 9.45 32.99
CA ASP A 255 13.50 10.00 33.21
C ASP A 255 13.34 10.65 34.60
N ILE A 256 14.01 10.11 35.63
CA ILE A 256 14.01 10.71 36.99
C ILE A 256 14.81 12.01 37.05
N LEU A 257 15.91 12.13 36.30
CA LEU A 257 16.74 13.35 36.28
C LEU A 257 16.15 14.47 35.41
N LEU A 258 15.33 14.13 34.40
CA LEU A 258 14.62 15.13 33.61
C LEU A 258 13.36 15.62 34.35
N SER A 259 12.70 14.80 35.16
CA SER A 259 11.55 15.23 35.96
C SER A 259 11.91 16.12 37.15
N THR A 260 13.14 16.05 37.67
CA THR A 260 13.58 16.86 38.82
C THR A 260 14.14 18.23 38.45
N ASN A 261 14.40 18.51 37.16
CA ASN A 261 14.87 19.82 36.71
C ASN A 261 13.74 20.80 36.36
N ASP A 262 12.52 20.32 36.12
CA ASP A 262 11.37 21.20 35.87
C ASP A 262 10.86 21.89 37.16
N ASP A 263 11.19 21.35 38.35
CA ASP A 263 10.81 21.94 39.64
C ASP A 263 11.80 23.02 40.16
N LEU A 264 12.95 23.23 39.49
CA LEU A 264 13.98 24.19 39.93
C LEU A 264 13.95 25.54 39.21
N TYR A 265 13.03 25.76 38.27
CA TYR A 265 12.84 27.05 37.58
C TYR A 265 11.49 27.72 37.89
N ALA A 266 10.78 27.24 38.91
CA ALA A 266 9.55 27.84 39.39
C ALA A 266 9.75 28.57 40.74
N PHE A 267 10.69 29.51 40.82
CA PHE A 267 10.68 30.64 41.78
C PHE A 267 11.61 31.77 41.30
#